data_AF-A0A5K0XES8-F1
#
_entry.id   AF-A0A5K0XES8-F1
#
_cell.length_a   1.000
_cell.length_b   1.000
_cell.length_c   1.000
_cell.angle_alpha   90.00
_cell.angle_beta   90.00
_cell.angle_gamma   90.00
#
_symmetry.space_group_name_H-M   'P 1'
#
loop_
_entity.id
_entity.type
_entity.pdbx_description
1 polymer ?
#
loop_
_entity_poly.entity_id
_entity_poly.type
_entity_poly.pdbx_seq_one_letter_code
_entity_poly.pdbx_strand_id
1 'polypeptide(L)' 'MDGVTKEEKLPPGFRFHPTDEELITYYLHRKISDSSFTGRAIADVDLNKCEPWDLP' A
#
# COMPACT_ATOMS: atom_id res chain seq x y z
N MET A 1 5.59 23.26 6.09
CA MET A 1 5.34 22.36 7.23
C MET A 1 5.64 20.97 6.72
N ASP A 2 6.86 20.51 6.99
CA ASP A 2 7.38 19.24 6.51
C ASP A 2 6.56 18.11 7.16
N GLY A 3 5.78 17.42 6.33
CA GLY A 3 4.99 16.27 6.73
C GLY A 3 5.92 15.12 7.05
N VAL A 4 6.41 15.06 8.28
CA VAL A 4 7.10 13.89 8.83
C VAL A 4 6.11 12.73 8.77
N THR A 5 6.28 11.83 7.81
CA THR A 5 5.68 10.51 7.83
C THR A 5 6.17 9.85 9.11
N LYS A 6 5.29 9.75 10.12
CA LYS A 6 5.54 8.94 11.31
C LYS A 6 5.85 7.52 10.84
N GLU A 7 7.12 7.15 10.80
CA GLU A 7 7.53 5.75 10.91
C GLU A 7 7.02 5.27 12.27
N GLU A 8 5.79 4.75 12.28
CA GLU A 8 5.31 3.94 13.38
C GLU A 8 6.26 2.73 13.41
N LYS A 9 7.12 2.69 14.43
CA LYS A 9 8.12 1.65 14.59
C LYS A 9 7.41 0.35 14.92
N LEU A 10 7.02 -0.38 13.89
CA LEU A 10 6.45 -1.71 14.02
C LEU A 10 7.51 -2.63 14.67
N PRO A 11 7.09 -3.58 15.53
CA PRO A 11 8.02 -4.47 16.19
C PRO A 11 8.80 -5.31 15.16
N PRO A 12 10.04 -5.73 15.48
CA PRO A 12 10.81 -6.60 14.60
C PRO A 12 10.02 -7.85 14.22
N GLY A 13 10.00 -8.18 12.93
CA GLY A 13 9.25 -9.32 12.38
C GLY A 13 7.83 -8.99 11.92
N PHE A 14 7.29 -7.82 12.25
CA PHE A 14 6.04 -7.37 11.66
C PHE A 14 6.26 -7.06 10.17
N ARG A 15 5.44 -7.68 9.32
CA ARG A 15 5.52 -7.55 7.87
C ARG A 15 4.13 -7.42 7.29
N PHE A 16 4.06 -6.78 6.14
CA PHE A 16 2.86 -6.82 5.32
C PHE A 16 2.71 -8.23 4.75
N HIS A 17 1.74 -8.98 5.26
CA HIS A 17 1.41 -10.33 4.82
C HIS A 17 -0.11 -10.55 4.87
N PRO A 18 -0.90 -9.78 4.08
CA PRO A 18 -2.34 -9.93 4.05
C PRO A 18 -2.76 -11.24 3.38
N THR A 19 -3.93 -11.73 3.75
CA THR A 19 -4.65 -12.78 3.01
C THR A 19 -5.29 -12.24 1.73
N ASP A 20 -5.67 -13.12 0.80
CA ASP A 20 -6.36 -12.74 -0.44
C ASP A 20 -7.66 -11.97 -0.15
N GLU A 21 -8.42 -12.41 0.86
CA GLU A 21 -9.65 -11.75 1.28
C GLU A 21 -9.37 -10.33 1.78
N GLU A 22 -8.31 -10.13 2.57
CA GLU A 22 -7.93 -8.80 3.04
C GLU A 22 -7.46 -7.90 1.90
N LEU A 23 -6.69 -8.42 0.93
CA LEU A 23 -6.28 -7.66 -0.26
C LEU A 23 -7.48 -7.11 -1.02
N ILE A 24 -8.49 -7.95 -1.24
CA ILE A 24 -9.69 -7.57 -2.00
C ILE A 24 -10.57 -6.62 -1.19
N THR A 25 -10.97 -7.02 0.02
CA THR A 25 -12.00 -6.31 0.80
C THR A 25 -11.47 -5.03 1.44
N TYR A 26 -10.24 -5.06 1.95
CA TYR A 26 -9.69 -3.98 2.75
C TYR A 26 -8.79 -3.02 1.97
N TYR A 27 -8.19 -3.46 0.87
CA TYR A 27 -7.33 -2.59 0.05
C TYR A 27 -8.00 -2.21 -1.26
N LEU A 28 -8.35 -3.18 -2.10
CA LEU A 28 -8.88 -2.89 -3.43
C LEU A 28 -10.28 -2.26 -3.39
N HIS A 29 -11.23 -2.88 -2.68
CA HIS A 29 -12.60 -2.38 -2.59
C HIS A 29 -12.67 -0.99 -1.94
N ARG A 30 -11.88 -0.76 -0.89
CA ARG A 30 -11.79 0.56 -0.24
C ARG A 30 -11.19 1.62 -1.15
N LYS A 31 -10.12 1.30 -1.89
CA LYS A 31 -9.51 2.23 -2.85
C LYS A 31 -10.50 2.70 -3.93
N ILE A 32 -11.42 1.84 -4.35
CA ILE A 32 -12.42 2.17 -5.38
C ILE A 32 -13.60 2.94 -4.78
N SER A 33 -14.00 2.60 -3.56
CA SER A 33 -15.21 3.15 -2.92
C SER A 33 -14.98 4.48 -2.21
N ASP A 34 -13.75 4.73 -1.76
CA ASP A 34 -13.36 5.90 -0.98
C ASP A 34 -12.15 6.57 -1.64
N SER A 35 -12.37 7.74 -2.25
CA SER A 35 -11.32 8.52 -2.90
C SER A 35 -10.29 9.10 -1.94
N SER A 36 -10.57 9.10 -0.64
CA SER A 36 -9.64 9.52 0.41
C SER A 36 -8.83 8.36 1.00
N PHE A 37 -9.15 7.11 0.64
CA PHE A 37 -8.43 5.94 1.12
C PHE A 37 -6.97 5.97 0.66
N THR A 38 -6.05 5.89 1.62
CA THR A 38 -4.61 5.81 1.37
C THR A 38 -4.05 4.53 1.99
N GLY A 39 -3.76 3.53 1.15
CA GLY A 39 -3.13 2.28 1.58
C GLY A 39 -1.62 2.46 1.73
N ARG A 40 -1.13 2.71 2.95
CA ARG A 40 0.31 2.96 3.21
C ARG A 40 1.24 1.83 2.74
N ALA A 41 0.75 0.60 2.63
CA ALA A 41 1.51 -0.56 2.18
C ALA A 41 1.54 -0.76 0.65
N ILE A 42 0.66 -0.09 -0.11
CA ILE A 42 0.51 -0.30 -1.56
C ILE A 42 0.64 1.06 -2.27
N ALA A 43 1.70 1.20 -3.08
CA ALA A 43 1.93 2.41 -3.87
C ALA A 43 1.12 2.39 -5.19
N ASP A 44 0.87 3.57 -5.75
CA ASP A 44 0.23 3.74 -7.04
C ASP A 44 1.26 3.75 -8.16
N VAL A 45 1.13 2.81 -9.10
CA VAL A 45 2.02 2.69 -10.27
C VAL A 45 1.24 2.20 -11.49
N ASP A 46 1.60 2.70 -12.66
CA ASP A 46 1.10 2.18 -13.94
C ASP A 46 1.99 1.02 -14.40
N LEU A 47 1.57 -0.19 -14.09
CA LEU A 47 2.32 -1.42 -14.40
C LEU A 47 2.56 -1.63 -15.90
N ASN A 48 1.77 -0.99 -16.78
CA ASN A 48 1.94 -1.13 -18.24
C ASN A 48 3.03 -0.20 -18.82
N LYS A 49 3.60 0.69 -18.00
CA LYS A 49 4.61 1.67 -18.41
C LYS A 49 5.98 1.46 -17.77
N CYS A 50 6.14 0.43 -16.94
CA CYS A 50 7.36 0.16 -16.20
C CYS A 50 7.80 -1.28 -16.48
N GLU A 51 9.10 -1.50 -16.60
CA GLU A 51 9.61 -2.86 -16.64
C GLU A 51 9.56 -3.47 -15.24
N PRO A 52 9.39 -4.80 -15.10
CA PRO A 52 9.26 -5.45 -13.79
C PRO A 52 10.46 -5.19 -12.86
N TRP A 53 11.66 -5.02 -13.41
CA TRP A 53 12.89 -4.75 -12.64
C TRP A 53 13.08 -3.28 -12.28
N ASP A 54 12.28 -2.36 -12.84
CA ASP A 54 12.28 -0.96 -12.45
C ASP A 54 11.44 -0.71 -11.18
N LEU A 55 10.66 -1.72 -10.78
CA LEU A 55 9.91 -1.71 -9.53
C LEU A 55 10.83 -2.17 -8.38
N PRO A 56 10.84 -1.46 -7.23
CA PRO A 56 11.69 -1.76 -6.09
C PRO A 56 11.36 -3.08 -5.37
#